data_AF-T0Z2T7-F1
#
_entry.id   AF-T0Z2T7-F1
#
_cell.length_a   1.000
_cell.length_b   1.000
_cell.length_c   1.000
_cell.angle_alpha   90.00
_cell.angle_beta   90.00
_cell.angle_gamma   90.00
#
_symmetry.space_group_name_H-M   'P 1'
#
loop_
_entity.id
_entity.type
_entity.pdbx_description
1 polymer ?
#
loop_
_entity_poly.entity_id
_entity_poly.type
_entity_poly.pdbx_seq_one_letter_code
_entity_poly.pdbx_strand_id
1 'polypeptide(L)'
;KTVNVEVKQRRTYVKREVLLEQESRRRELEAIELERQQALSREDDLRRQQQDKIRQEEEQRQREMEKEQRERESRERVEIEVRQKQDEDRRRVEAQLRRELEEEEKRQRNKVHTKPVGRPVGSPAGRLSLKPGASAGARPGRERVVAEKVLPQVREIVIPEMIGVGELAQRLGMKASELIKALLNMGVMAAINQQIDQETAVLVVEELGHKAKIQREDA
;
A
#
# COMPACT_ATOMS: atom_id res chain seq x y z
N LYS A 1 -1.83 103.40 -29.45
CA LYS A 1 -2.95 103.47 -28.47
C LYS A 1 -3.14 102.07 -27.91
N THR A 2 -2.77 101.83 -26.66
CA THR A 2 -2.83 100.52 -25.99
C THR A 2 -4.10 100.51 -25.13
N VAL A 3 -4.92 99.46 -25.24
CA VAL A 3 -6.19 99.36 -24.48
C VAL A 3 -5.97 98.41 -23.29
N ASN A 4 -5.99 98.96 -22.08
CA ASN A 4 -6.02 98.14 -20.86
C ASN A 4 -7.43 97.55 -20.69
N VAL A 5 -7.53 96.22 -20.63
CA VAL A 5 -8.78 95.50 -20.37
C VAL A 5 -8.69 94.89 -18.97
N GLU A 6 -9.39 95.47 -18.00
CA GLU A 6 -9.57 94.87 -16.67
C GLU A 6 -10.74 93.89 -16.69
N VAL A 7 -10.46 92.61 -16.44
CA VAL A 7 -11.46 91.55 -16.38
C VAL A 7 -12.06 91.51 -14.97
N LYS A 8 -13.31 91.97 -14.81
CA LYS A 8 -14.04 91.80 -13.55
C LYS A 8 -14.46 90.34 -13.38
N GLN A 9 -13.83 89.64 -12.43
CA GLN A 9 -14.23 88.30 -12.04
C GLN A 9 -15.62 88.34 -11.37
N ARG A 10 -16.62 87.73 -11.99
CA ARG A 10 -17.93 87.49 -11.36
C ARG A 10 -17.78 86.35 -10.35
N ARG A 11 -17.99 86.62 -9.06
CA ARG A 11 -18.09 85.59 -8.02
C ARG A 11 -19.40 84.83 -8.17
N THR A 12 -19.33 83.55 -8.50
CA THR A 12 -20.45 82.61 -8.42
C THR A 12 -20.54 82.08 -6.99
N TYR A 13 -21.69 82.27 -6.33
CA TYR A 13 -21.94 81.73 -5.00
C TYR A 13 -22.44 80.29 -5.11
N VAL A 14 -21.63 79.33 -4.66
CA VAL A 14 -22.07 77.95 -4.45
C VAL A 14 -22.56 77.82 -3.01
N LYS A 15 -23.75 77.26 -2.81
CA LYS A 15 -24.34 77.07 -1.48
C LYS A 15 -23.46 76.13 -0.65
N ARG A 16 -23.14 76.55 0.58
CA ARG A 16 -22.28 75.80 1.52
C ARG A 16 -22.80 74.39 1.82
N GLU A 17 -24.11 74.20 1.84
CA GLU A 17 -24.76 72.89 2.02
C GLU A 17 -24.38 71.89 0.93
N VAL A 18 -24.32 72.34 -0.34
CA VAL A 18 -23.94 71.49 -1.48
C VAL A 18 -22.48 71.07 -1.39
N LEU A 19 -21.60 71.95 -0.88
CA LEU A 19 -20.19 71.61 -0.67
C LEU A 19 -20.02 70.59 0.47
N LEU A 20 -20.76 70.76 1.58
CA LEU A 20 -20.74 69.82 2.71
C LEU A 20 -21.30 68.44 2.32
N GLU A 21 -22.36 68.38 1.52
CA GLU A 21 -22.92 67.13 1.02
C GLU A 21 -21.98 66.44 0.00
N GLN A 22 -21.27 67.22 -0.80
CA GLN A 22 -20.21 66.67 -1.68
C GLN A 22 -19.02 66.14 -0.88
N GLU A 23 -18.62 66.81 0.20
CA GLU A 23 -17.56 66.34 1.10
C GLU A 23 -17.97 65.08 1.87
N SER A 24 -19.21 64.99 2.36
CA SER A 24 -19.71 63.80 3.05
C SER A 24 -19.75 62.59 2.11
N ARG A 25 -20.28 62.76 0.89
CA ARG A 25 -20.29 61.70 -0.14
C ARG A 25 -18.88 61.26 -0.53
N ARG A 26 -17.91 62.19 -0.62
CA ARG A 26 -16.51 61.84 -0.89
C ARG A 26 -15.90 61.02 0.24
N ARG A 27 -16.11 61.42 1.49
CA ARG A 27 -15.63 60.67 2.67
C ARG A 27 -16.29 59.29 2.80
N GLU A 28 -17.57 59.18 2.47
CA GLU A 28 -18.29 57.91 2.45
C GLU A 28 -17.72 56.97 1.37
N LEU A 29 -17.46 57.47 0.16
CA LEU A 29 -16.84 56.69 -0.90
C LEU A 29 -15.40 56.27 -0.55
N GLU A 30 -14.59 57.17 0.02
CA GLU A 30 -13.25 56.86 0.51
C GLU A 30 -13.26 55.81 1.63
N ALA A 31 -14.24 55.86 2.53
CA ALA A 31 -14.41 54.87 3.60
C ALA A 31 -14.79 53.49 3.03
N ILE A 32 -15.70 53.43 2.07
CA ILE A 32 -16.09 52.19 1.38
C ILE A 32 -14.90 51.60 0.61
N GLU A 33 -14.12 52.44 -0.06
CA GLU A 33 -12.94 52.02 -0.80
C GLU A 33 -11.83 51.49 0.14
N LEU A 34 -11.59 52.17 1.26
CA LEU A 34 -10.65 51.72 2.28
C LEU A 34 -11.09 50.40 2.92
N GLU A 35 -12.38 50.24 3.24
CA GLU A 35 -12.92 49.00 3.78
C GLU A 35 -12.77 47.85 2.77
N ARG A 36 -13.01 48.11 1.48
CA ARG A 36 -12.78 47.15 0.40
C ARG A 36 -11.30 46.78 0.26
N GLN A 37 -10.39 47.75 0.35
CA GLN A 37 -8.93 47.49 0.33
C GLN A 37 -8.49 46.66 1.54
N GLN A 38 -9.01 46.95 2.73
CA GLN A 38 -8.73 46.17 3.93
C GLN A 38 -9.30 44.75 3.84
N ALA A 39 -10.50 44.59 3.28
CA ALA A 39 -11.11 43.28 3.06
C ALA A 39 -10.27 42.42 2.10
N LEU A 40 -9.79 42.98 0.99
CA LEU A 40 -8.90 42.30 0.06
C LEU A 40 -7.58 41.89 0.72
N SER A 41 -6.94 42.78 1.49
CA SER A 41 -5.72 42.45 2.24
C SER A 41 -5.94 41.30 3.23
N ARG A 42 -7.06 41.32 3.98
CA ARG A 42 -7.40 40.24 4.92
C ARG A 42 -7.64 38.91 4.19
N GLU A 43 -8.29 38.94 3.03
CA GLU A 43 -8.49 37.73 2.22
C GLU A 43 -7.16 37.16 1.73
N ASP A 44 -6.25 38.00 1.22
CA ASP A 44 -4.92 37.57 0.79
C ASP A 44 -4.07 37.01 1.94
N ASP A 45 -4.13 37.63 3.12
CA ASP A 45 -3.45 37.13 4.32
C ASP A 45 -4.02 35.76 4.74
N LEU A 46 -5.34 35.58 4.70
CA LEU A 46 -5.98 34.29 4.99
C LEU A 46 -5.59 33.23 3.95
N ARG A 47 -5.55 33.58 2.66
CA ARG A 47 -5.11 32.67 1.59
C ARG A 47 -3.65 32.25 1.79
N ARG A 48 -2.76 33.18 2.15
CA ARG A 48 -1.35 32.87 2.48
C ARG A 48 -1.26 31.95 3.68
N GLN A 49 -1.98 32.24 4.77
CA GLN A 49 -2.02 31.36 5.93
C GLN A 49 -2.56 29.97 5.62
N GLN A 50 -3.58 29.86 4.75
CA GLN A 50 -4.11 28.56 4.31
C GLN A 50 -3.07 27.80 3.47
N GLN A 51 -2.40 28.47 2.52
CA GLN A 51 -1.35 27.86 1.71
C GLN A 51 -0.15 27.42 2.57
N ASP A 52 0.27 28.24 3.53
CA ASP A 52 1.36 27.91 4.45
C ASP A 52 1.00 26.72 5.35
N LYS A 53 -0.25 26.64 5.83
CA LYS A 53 -0.75 25.48 6.59
C LYS A 53 -0.75 24.21 5.73
N ILE A 54 -1.25 24.29 4.50
CA ILE A 54 -1.26 23.15 3.57
C ILE A 54 0.19 22.69 3.30
N ARG A 55 1.10 23.63 3.02
CA ARG A 55 2.51 23.33 2.79
C ARG A 55 3.18 22.69 4.01
N GLN A 56 2.91 23.21 5.21
CA GLN A 56 3.41 22.63 6.46
C GLN A 56 2.84 21.24 6.71
N GLU A 57 1.55 21.02 6.44
CA GLU A 57 0.91 19.72 6.60
C GLU A 57 1.45 18.70 5.59
N GLU A 58 1.66 19.10 4.33
CA GLU A 58 2.29 18.27 3.30
C GLU A 58 3.74 17.93 3.66
N GLU A 59 4.52 18.90 4.14
CA GLU A 59 5.90 18.68 4.59
C GLU A 59 5.96 17.76 5.81
N GLN A 60 5.02 17.89 6.74
CA GLN A 60 4.89 16.98 7.89
C GLN A 60 4.52 15.58 7.45
N ARG A 61 3.52 15.43 6.56
CA ARG A 61 3.13 14.14 5.97
C ARG A 61 4.29 13.48 5.23
N GLN A 62 5.06 14.24 4.44
CA GLN A 62 6.24 13.73 3.75
C GLN A 62 7.33 13.27 4.74
N ARG A 63 7.62 14.06 5.77
CA ARG A 63 8.59 13.69 6.82
C ARG A 63 8.15 12.46 7.60
N GLU A 64 6.86 12.34 7.91
CA GLU A 64 6.30 11.17 8.59
C GLU A 64 6.39 9.91 7.72
N MET A 65 5.98 10.01 6.45
CA MET A 65 6.13 8.93 5.48
C MET A 65 7.59 8.52 5.28
N GLU A 66 8.52 9.47 5.16
CA GLU A 66 9.96 9.18 5.04
C GLU A 66 10.50 8.51 6.31
N LYS A 67 10.09 8.99 7.49
CA LYS A 67 10.49 8.38 8.76
C LYS A 67 9.94 6.96 8.89
N GLU A 68 8.69 6.73 8.52
CA GLU A 68 8.08 5.40 8.52
C GLU A 68 8.76 4.47 7.51
N GLN A 69 9.08 4.96 6.31
CA GLN A 69 9.85 4.20 5.33
C GLN A 69 11.24 3.83 5.84
N ARG A 70 11.99 4.79 6.40
CA ARG A 70 13.31 4.53 7.00
C ARG A 70 13.21 3.55 8.16
N GLU A 71 12.19 3.66 9.00
CA GLU A 71 11.97 2.74 10.11
C GLU A 71 11.63 1.33 9.60
N ARG A 72 10.77 1.22 8.59
CA ARG A 72 10.43 -0.05 7.94
C ARG A 72 11.65 -0.69 7.28
N GLU A 73 12.43 0.07 6.53
CA GLU A 73 13.68 -0.40 5.94
C GLU A 73 14.69 -0.83 7.01
N SER A 74 14.78 -0.10 8.12
CA SER A 74 15.66 -0.48 9.23
C SER A 74 15.22 -1.78 9.89
N ARG A 75 13.90 -1.96 10.12
CA ARG A 75 13.32 -3.19 10.67
C ARG A 75 13.52 -4.36 9.72
N GLU A 76 13.32 -4.16 8.42
CA GLU A 76 13.54 -5.18 7.39
C GLU A 76 15.01 -5.58 7.29
N ARG A 77 15.95 -4.62 7.37
CA ARG A 77 17.39 -4.92 7.43
C ARG A 77 17.75 -5.74 8.66
N VAL A 78 17.24 -5.38 9.83
CA VAL A 78 17.45 -6.13 11.07
C VAL A 78 16.85 -7.54 10.97
N GLU A 79 15.65 -7.68 10.39
CA GLU A 79 15.01 -8.98 10.19
C GLU A 79 15.82 -9.88 9.24
N ILE A 80 16.30 -9.32 8.13
CA ILE A 80 17.17 -10.03 7.18
C ILE A 80 18.47 -10.46 7.87
N GLU A 81 19.10 -9.59 8.66
CA GLU A 81 20.32 -9.92 9.39
C GLU A 81 20.11 -11.04 10.43
N VAL A 82 19.00 -10.98 11.19
CA VAL A 82 18.63 -12.04 12.15
C VAL A 82 18.41 -13.36 11.42
N ARG A 83 17.70 -13.34 10.29
CA ARG A 83 17.45 -14.54 9.49
C ARG A 83 18.74 -15.14 8.92
N GLN A 84 19.66 -14.31 8.43
CA GLN A 84 20.96 -14.75 7.95
C GLN A 84 21.78 -15.41 9.06
N LYS A 85 21.82 -14.81 10.26
CA LYS A 85 22.51 -15.41 11.43
C LYS A 85 21.90 -16.75 11.81
N GLN A 86 20.57 -16.86 11.86
CA GLN A 86 19.90 -18.13 12.15
C GLN A 86 20.20 -19.22 11.11
N ASP A 87 20.20 -18.86 9.82
CA ASP A 87 20.56 -19.79 8.75
C ASP A 87 22.04 -20.21 8.81
N GLU A 88 22.95 -19.29 9.15
CA GLU A 88 24.36 -19.60 9.39
C GLU A 88 24.57 -20.53 10.57
N ASP A 89 23.95 -20.24 11.71
CA ASP A 89 24.03 -21.07 12.91
C ASP A 89 23.45 -22.47 12.65
N ARG A 90 22.33 -22.56 11.94
CA ARG A 90 21.74 -23.84 11.52
C ARG A 90 22.69 -24.63 10.63
N ARG A 91 23.35 -23.99 9.66
CA ARG A 91 24.37 -24.63 8.80
C ARG A 91 25.59 -25.09 9.59
N ARG A 92 26.03 -24.31 10.60
CA ARG A 92 27.14 -24.70 11.49
C ARG A 92 26.78 -25.95 12.30
N VAL A 93 25.59 -25.99 12.89
CA VAL A 93 25.10 -27.17 13.63
C VAL A 93 24.96 -28.38 12.71
N GLU A 94 24.38 -28.22 11.52
CA GLU A 94 24.25 -29.31 10.54
C GLU A 94 25.63 -29.85 10.11
N ALA A 95 26.61 -28.97 9.88
CA ALA A 95 27.96 -29.37 9.52
C ALA A 95 28.70 -30.08 10.66
N GLN A 96 28.50 -29.66 11.92
CA GLN A 96 29.06 -30.34 13.09
C GLN A 96 28.47 -31.76 13.24
N LEU A 97 27.14 -31.88 13.19
CA LEU A 97 26.46 -33.18 13.28
C LEU A 97 26.93 -34.13 12.17
N ARG A 98 27.07 -33.63 10.94
CA ARG A 98 27.55 -34.44 9.81
C ARG A 98 28.98 -34.94 10.01
N ARG A 99 29.88 -34.11 10.57
CA ARG A 99 31.25 -34.53 10.90
C ARG A 99 31.25 -35.59 11.99
N GLU A 100 30.43 -35.43 13.01
CA GLU A 100 30.32 -36.37 14.13
C GLU A 100 29.80 -37.74 13.66
N LEU A 101 28.77 -37.76 12.81
CA LEU A 101 28.27 -38.98 12.17
C LEU A 101 29.33 -39.65 11.28
N GLU A 102 30.10 -38.89 10.51
CA GLU A 102 31.18 -39.42 9.66
C GLU A 102 32.35 -39.99 10.49
N GLU A 103 32.69 -39.36 11.63
CA GLU A 103 33.65 -39.89 12.58
C GLU A 103 33.15 -41.19 13.25
N GLU A 104 31.88 -41.25 13.66
CA GLU A 104 31.29 -42.48 14.19
C GLU A 104 31.28 -43.60 13.16
N GLU A 105 30.94 -43.31 11.89
CA GLU A 105 30.96 -44.30 10.81
C GLU A 105 32.38 -44.85 10.58
N LYS A 106 33.40 -43.96 10.57
CA LYS A 106 34.82 -44.37 10.48
C LYS A 106 35.25 -45.23 11.68
N ARG A 107 34.81 -44.88 12.90
CA ARG A 107 35.08 -45.67 14.12
C ARG A 107 34.44 -47.06 14.02
N GLN A 108 33.20 -47.16 13.56
CA GLN A 108 32.52 -48.44 13.34
C GLN A 108 33.23 -49.29 12.27
N ARG A 109 33.62 -48.68 11.14
CA ARG A 109 34.35 -49.36 10.05
C ARG A 109 35.70 -49.93 10.51
N ASN A 110 36.46 -49.18 11.31
CA ASN A 110 37.74 -49.65 11.86
C ASN A 110 37.57 -50.79 12.89
N LYS A 111 36.45 -50.82 13.62
CA LYS A 111 36.12 -51.89 14.59
C LYS A 111 35.75 -53.23 13.92
N VAL A 112 35.35 -53.21 12.64
CA VAL A 112 35.03 -54.41 11.84
C VAL A 112 36.29 -55.05 11.23
N HIS A 113 37.38 -54.30 11.03
CA HIS A 113 38.62 -54.78 10.39
C HIS A 113 39.61 -55.52 11.31
N THR A 114 39.30 -55.69 12.61
CA THR A 114 40.19 -56.34 13.60
C THR A 114 39.74 -57.73 14.05
N LYS A 115 38.84 -58.40 13.31
CA LYS A 115 38.52 -59.81 13.56
C LYS A 115 39.37 -60.71 12.64
N PRO A 116 40.29 -61.55 13.16
CA PRO A 116 41.04 -62.48 12.32
C PRO A 116 40.09 -63.55 11.78
N VAL A 117 40.12 -63.74 10.46
CA VAL A 117 39.31 -64.74 9.75
C VAL A 117 39.97 -66.11 9.89
N GLY A 118 39.40 -66.97 10.75
CA GLY A 118 39.56 -68.41 10.70
C GLY A 118 38.58 -69.01 9.68
N ARG A 119 39.11 -69.80 8.74
CA ARG A 119 38.38 -70.51 7.67
C ARG A 119 37.56 -71.67 8.25
N PRO A 120 36.40 -72.02 7.66
CA PRO A 120 36.40 -73.31 6.95
C PRO A 120 35.66 -73.28 5.61
N VAL A 121 35.99 -74.30 4.81
CA VAL A 121 35.55 -74.59 3.44
C VAL A 121 34.34 -75.50 3.48
N GLY A 122 33.35 -75.32 2.60
CA GLY A 122 32.29 -76.30 2.44
C GLY A 122 31.14 -75.92 1.49
N SER A 123 31.42 -76.01 0.19
CA SER A 123 30.53 -76.55 -0.88
C SER A 123 29.19 -75.87 -1.25
N PRO A 124 28.70 -76.10 -2.50
CA PRO A 124 28.17 -75.03 -3.34
C PRO A 124 26.73 -75.24 -3.85
N ALA A 125 26.26 -74.26 -4.63
CA ALA A 125 25.25 -74.31 -5.71
C ALA A 125 23.90 -73.59 -5.47
N GLY A 126 23.51 -72.81 -6.50
CA GLY A 126 22.17 -72.23 -6.72
C GLY A 126 22.16 -70.69 -6.70
N ARG A 127 22.59 -69.97 -7.75
CA ARG A 127 21.74 -69.42 -8.85
C ARG A 127 20.44 -68.77 -8.33
N LEU A 128 20.00 -67.56 -8.69
CA LEU A 128 20.32 -66.63 -9.78
C LEU A 128 19.47 -65.36 -9.50
N SER A 129 19.98 -64.14 -9.69
CA SER A 129 19.25 -63.07 -10.41
C SER A 129 20.00 -61.74 -10.40
N LEU A 130 20.11 -61.18 -11.60
CA LEU A 130 20.79 -59.96 -11.99
C LEU A 130 20.00 -58.70 -11.52
N LYS A 131 20.74 -57.66 -11.08
CA LYS A 131 20.66 -56.19 -11.32
C LYS A 131 19.34 -55.55 -11.86
N PRO A 132 19.16 -54.19 -11.82
CA PRO A 132 19.80 -53.09 -11.04
C PRO A 132 18.79 -51.99 -10.57
N GLY A 133 19.26 -50.94 -9.87
CA GLY A 133 18.54 -49.64 -9.75
C GLY A 133 18.63 -49.02 -8.35
N ALA A 134 19.49 -48.03 -8.13
CA ALA A 134 19.21 -46.60 -8.30
C ALA A 134 18.46 -45.97 -7.10
N SER A 135 19.24 -45.23 -6.29
CA SER A 135 18.86 -44.01 -5.56
C SER A 135 17.55 -44.00 -4.75
N ALA A 136 17.64 -44.28 -3.45
CA ALA A 136 16.63 -43.87 -2.48
C ALA A 136 17.31 -43.09 -1.34
N GLY A 137 17.41 -41.79 -1.53
CA GLY A 137 17.92 -40.82 -0.55
C GLY A 137 17.47 -39.41 -0.92
N ALA A 138 16.27 -39.29 -1.50
CA ALA A 138 15.64 -38.01 -1.75
C ALA A 138 15.05 -37.50 -0.43
N ARG A 139 15.58 -36.38 0.02
CA ARG A 139 15.00 -35.50 1.06
C ARG A 139 13.49 -35.42 0.87
N PRO A 140 12.65 -35.47 1.92
CA PRO A 140 11.23 -35.17 1.76
C PRO A 140 11.15 -33.68 1.36
N GLY A 141 10.96 -33.49 0.06
CA GLY A 141 10.69 -32.20 -0.53
C GLY A 141 9.41 -31.69 0.10
N ARG A 142 9.50 -30.46 0.61
CA ARG A 142 8.38 -29.56 0.85
C ARG A 142 7.28 -29.89 -0.14
N GLU A 143 6.21 -30.47 0.39
CA GLU A 143 5.01 -30.81 -0.31
C GLU A 143 4.60 -29.57 -1.09
N ARG A 144 4.83 -29.61 -2.41
CA ARG A 144 4.14 -28.72 -3.33
C ARG A 144 2.70 -29.16 -3.17
N VAL A 145 2.00 -28.49 -2.27
CA VAL A 145 0.54 -28.46 -2.25
C VAL A 145 0.18 -28.03 -3.66
N VAL A 146 -0.17 -29.05 -4.45
CA VAL A 146 -0.75 -28.85 -5.76
C VAL A 146 -1.97 -28.02 -5.42
N ALA A 147 -1.97 -26.75 -5.84
CA ALA A 147 -3.14 -25.92 -5.78
C ALA A 147 -4.15 -26.63 -6.66
N GLU A 148 -4.96 -27.48 -6.02
CA GLU A 148 -6.15 -28.07 -6.59
C GLU A 148 -6.89 -26.87 -7.16
N LYS A 149 -6.99 -26.82 -8.48
CA LYS A 149 -7.66 -25.77 -9.21
C LYS A 149 -9.12 -25.89 -8.82
N VAL A 150 -9.49 -25.23 -7.73
CA VAL A 150 -10.84 -25.17 -7.19
C VAL A 150 -11.71 -24.75 -8.36
N LEU A 151 -12.57 -25.68 -8.77
CA LEU A 151 -13.59 -25.44 -9.78
C LEU A 151 -14.30 -24.14 -9.41
N PRO A 152 -14.62 -23.25 -10.37
CA PRO A 152 -15.25 -21.97 -10.07
C PRO A 152 -16.59 -22.26 -9.38
N GLN A 153 -16.62 -22.13 -8.06
CA GLN A 153 -17.84 -22.23 -7.28
C GLN A 153 -18.60 -20.94 -7.55
N VAL A 154 -19.62 -21.01 -8.39
CA VAL A 154 -20.54 -19.90 -8.62
C VAL A 154 -21.31 -19.68 -7.32
N ARG A 155 -20.86 -18.71 -6.53
CA ARG A 155 -21.54 -18.24 -5.32
C ARG A 155 -22.49 -17.12 -5.68
N GLU A 156 -23.65 -17.12 -5.04
CA GLU A 156 -24.59 -15.99 -5.08
C GLU A 156 -24.23 -15.03 -3.96
N ILE A 157 -24.05 -13.75 -4.29
CA ILE A 157 -23.54 -12.74 -3.37
C ILE A 157 -24.54 -11.62 -3.25
N VAL A 158 -24.99 -11.39 -2.03
CA VAL A 158 -25.86 -10.27 -1.70
C VAL A 158 -24.97 -9.03 -1.56
N ILE A 159 -25.26 -7.95 -2.28
CA ILE A 159 -24.49 -6.71 -2.29
C ILE A 159 -25.36 -5.57 -1.72
N PRO A 160 -25.00 -4.97 -0.58
CA PRO A 160 -25.67 -3.78 -0.03
C PRO A 160 -25.34 -2.52 -0.87
N GLU A 161 -25.95 -1.36 -0.56
CA GLU A 161 -25.70 -0.12 -1.31
C GLU A 161 -24.22 0.30 -1.31
N MET A 162 -23.55 0.16 -0.16
CA MET A 162 -22.13 0.46 0.00
C MET A 162 -21.44 -0.75 0.64
N ILE A 163 -20.43 -1.30 -0.02
CA ILE A 163 -19.67 -2.45 0.48
C ILE A 163 -18.17 -2.18 0.47
N GLY A 164 -17.45 -2.61 1.51
CA GLY A 164 -15.99 -2.56 1.53
C GLY A 164 -15.38 -3.61 0.59
N VAL A 165 -14.25 -3.30 -0.06
CA VAL A 165 -13.54 -4.26 -0.92
C VAL A 165 -13.16 -5.54 -0.16
N GLY A 166 -12.70 -5.39 1.09
CA GLY A 166 -12.40 -6.53 1.96
C GLY A 166 -13.62 -7.41 2.26
N GLU A 167 -14.78 -6.81 2.47
CA GLU A 167 -16.03 -7.54 2.77
C GLU A 167 -16.58 -8.25 1.53
N LEU A 168 -16.52 -7.60 0.37
CA LEU A 168 -16.90 -8.21 -0.91
C LEU A 168 -16.02 -9.43 -1.20
N ALA A 169 -14.70 -9.33 -0.98
CA ALA A 169 -13.77 -10.43 -1.15
C ALA A 169 -14.07 -11.61 -0.20
N GLN A 170 -14.41 -11.33 1.06
CA GLN A 170 -14.81 -12.35 2.02
C GLN A 170 -16.08 -13.09 1.58
N ARG A 171 -17.10 -12.39 1.06
CA ARG A 171 -18.34 -13.01 0.52
C ARG A 171 -18.07 -13.86 -0.72
N LEU A 172 -17.14 -13.42 -1.58
CA LEU A 172 -16.64 -14.19 -2.73
C LEU A 172 -15.82 -15.43 -2.33
N GLY A 173 -15.24 -15.45 -1.13
CA GLY A 173 -14.26 -16.47 -0.73
C GLY A 173 -12.93 -16.34 -1.49
N MET A 174 -12.63 -15.14 -1.97
CA MET A 174 -11.41 -14.80 -2.70
C MET A 174 -10.54 -13.86 -1.86
N LYS A 175 -9.24 -13.78 -2.18
CA LYS A 175 -8.36 -12.82 -1.51
C LYS A 175 -8.64 -11.41 -2.00
N ALA A 176 -8.63 -10.41 -1.10
CA ALA A 176 -8.82 -9.00 -1.45
C ALA A 176 -7.85 -8.54 -2.55
N SER A 177 -6.62 -9.05 -2.57
CA SER A 177 -5.62 -8.75 -3.59
C SER A 177 -6.00 -9.21 -5.02
N GLU A 178 -6.83 -10.25 -5.16
CA GLU A 178 -7.32 -10.72 -6.47
C GLU A 178 -8.48 -9.86 -6.95
N LEU A 179 -9.36 -9.47 -6.04
CA LEU A 179 -10.46 -8.55 -6.32
C LEU A 179 -9.97 -7.15 -6.73
N ILE A 180 -8.94 -6.63 -6.05
CA ILE A 180 -8.32 -5.34 -6.39
C ILE A 180 -7.70 -5.38 -7.79
N LYS A 181 -7.12 -6.51 -8.20
CA LYS A 181 -6.59 -6.65 -9.58
C LYS A 181 -7.71 -6.59 -10.61
N ALA A 182 -8.85 -7.22 -10.34
CA ALA A 182 -10.02 -7.14 -11.22
C ALA A 182 -10.54 -5.70 -11.33
N LEU A 183 -10.63 -4.98 -10.20
CA LEU A 183 -10.99 -3.56 -10.17
C LEU A 183 -10.05 -2.68 -11.00
N LEU A 184 -8.73 -2.89 -10.86
CA LEU A 184 -7.72 -2.17 -11.64
C LEU A 184 -7.83 -2.44 -13.14
N ASN A 185 -8.15 -3.68 -13.55
CA ASN A 185 -8.36 -4.01 -14.96
C ASN A 185 -9.55 -3.28 -15.59
N MET A 186 -10.57 -2.95 -14.79
CA MET A 186 -11.72 -2.14 -15.21
C MET A 186 -11.51 -0.63 -15.04
N GLY A 187 -10.32 -0.20 -14.61
CA GLY A 187 -9.98 1.20 -14.42
C GLY A 187 -10.46 1.81 -13.10
N VAL A 188 -11.00 1.01 -12.18
CA VAL A 188 -11.43 1.47 -10.86
C VAL A 188 -10.28 1.28 -9.86
N MET A 189 -9.75 2.38 -9.34
CA MET A 189 -8.71 2.35 -8.31
C MET A 189 -9.34 2.36 -6.93
N ALA A 190 -9.31 1.21 -6.24
CA ALA A 190 -9.77 1.09 -4.87
C ALA A 190 -8.75 0.39 -3.97
N ALA A 191 -8.58 0.88 -2.75
CA ALA A 191 -7.77 0.26 -1.70
C ALA A 191 -8.58 -0.79 -0.91
N ILE A 192 -7.90 -1.68 -0.17
CA ILE A 192 -8.50 -2.81 0.54
C ILE A 192 -9.66 -2.40 1.47
N ASN A 193 -9.52 -1.23 2.12
CA ASN A 193 -10.48 -0.74 3.11
C ASN A 193 -11.41 0.35 2.56
N GLN A 194 -11.37 0.63 1.25
CA GLN A 194 -12.28 1.61 0.65
C GLN A 194 -13.66 0.99 0.41
N GLN A 195 -14.69 1.81 0.59
CA GLN A 195 -16.07 1.45 0.26
C GLN A 195 -16.31 1.71 -1.22
N ILE A 196 -16.98 0.77 -1.88
CA ILE A 196 -17.37 0.83 -3.28
C ILE A 196 -18.89 0.82 -3.35
N ASP A 197 -19.41 1.55 -4.33
CA ASP A 197 -20.81 1.59 -4.72
C ASP A 197 -21.31 0.22 -5.24
N GLN A 198 -22.60 -0.02 -5.02
CA GLN A 198 -23.26 -1.26 -5.43
C GLN A 198 -23.12 -1.56 -6.92
N GLU A 199 -23.20 -0.55 -7.79
CA GLU A 199 -23.11 -0.72 -9.25
C GLU A 199 -21.75 -1.27 -9.67
N THR A 200 -20.67 -0.67 -9.15
CA THR A 200 -19.30 -1.14 -9.40
C THR A 200 -19.07 -2.53 -8.79
N ALA A 201 -19.60 -2.80 -7.59
CA ALA A 201 -19.49 -4.12 -6.98
C ALA A 201 -20.20 -5.22 -7.80
N VAL A 202 -21.38 -4.93 -8.34
CA VAL A 202 -22.11 -5.86 -9.24
C VAL A 202 -21.26 -6.18 -10.46
N LEU A 203 -20.70 -5.16 -11.12
CA LEU A 203 -19.87 -5.34 -12.32
C LEU A 203 -18.67 -6.26 -12.06
N VAL A 204 -17.99 -6.07 -10.93
CA VAL A 204 -16.83 -6.88 -10.55
C VAL A 204 -17.22 -8.33 -10.26
N VAL A 205 -18.36 -8.55 -9.62
CA VAL A 205 -18.85 -9.90 -9.31
C VAL A 205 -19.24 -10.65 -10.58
N GLU A 206 -19.86 -9.99 -11.54
CA GLU A 206 -20.25 -10.58 -12.82
C GLU A 206 -19.02 -10.95 -13.68
N GLU A 207 -18.01 -10.08 -13.72
CA GLU A 207 -16.74 -10.33 -14.44
C GLU A 207 -15.99 -11.55 -13.88
N LEU A 208 -16.07 -11.77 -12.56
CA LEU A 208 -15.49 -12.93 -11.89
C LEU A 208 -16.34 -14.21 -12.06
N GLY A 209 -17.47 -14.14 -12.76
CA GLY A 209 -18.35 -15.27 -13.04
C GLY A 209 -19.26 -15.67 -11.87
N HIS A 210 -19.51 -14.76 -10.93
CA HIS A 210 -20.41 -14.95 -9.80
C HIS A 210 -21.75 -14.25 -10.04
N LYS A 211 -22.80 -14.63 -9.29
CA LYS A 211 -24.13 -14.02 -9.42
C LYS A 211 -24.32 -12.96 -8.33
N ALA A 212 -24.48 -11.71 -8.74
CA ALA A 212 -24.81 -10.61 -7.83
C ALA A 212 -26.33 -10.55 -7.55
N LYS A 213 -26.69 -10.41 -6.26
CA LYS A 213 -28.05 -10.12 -5.81
C LYS A 213 -28.03 -8.76 -5.12
N ILE A 214 -28.77 -7.82 -5.67
CA ILE A 214 -28.90 -6.47 -5.14
C ILE A 214 -29.75 -6.53 -3.86
N GLN A 215 -29.20 -6.07 -2.75
CA GLN A 215 -29.96 -5.87 -1.53
C GLN A 215 -30.51 -4.44 -1.56
N ARG A 216 -31.81 -4.30 -1.87
CA ARG A 216 -32.52 -3.05 -1.64
C ARG A 216 -33.07 -3.10 -0.21
N GLU A 217 -32.61 -2.22 0.66
CA GLU A 217 -33.38 -1.87 1.85
C GLU A 217 -34.47 -0.92 1.39
N ASP A 218 -35.63 -1.48 1.03
CA ASP A 218 -36.83 -0.69 0.75
C ASP A 218 -37.24 0.00 2.06
N ALA A 219 -37.20 1.33 2.05
CA ALA A 219 -37.78 2.22 3.05
C ALA A 219 -39.21 2.62 2.66
#